data_AF-R8BWQ9-F1
#
_entry.id   AF-R8BWQ9-F1
#
_cell.length_a   1.000
_cell.length_b   1.000
_cell.length_c   1.000
_cell.angle_alpha   90.00
_cell.angle_beta   90.00
_cell.angle_gamma   90.00
#
_symmetry.space_group_name_H-M   'P 1'
#
loop_
_entity.id
_entity.type
_entity.pdbx_description
1 polymer ?
#
loop_
_entity_poly.entity_id
_entity_poly.type
_entity_poly.pdbx_seq_one_letter_code
_entity_poly.pdbx_strand_id
1 'polypeptide(L)'
;MGTVHKPGRLTFITTGDIEAMWLRDSANQLQSYVSILRPNSSSGSLASLFRGAINLQARYISASPHCNAFQAPKEAGLHIFNRFSSGDSVMPPYDPSIVFECKYELDSLAAFLQLSYDYYSRTHDAEFFARFGWKAAVERLMEVVDELTGGTYADDGMVNDAPYQFTRHTSVATETLANNGLGSPVKGKTGMVRSAFRPSDDSCTYQLFVPANMMLARYLASCAEIMEPMDSHLARKMTTFAGNIRRGIEKYGRVKHPEFGEMYAKENPYYMHGSVINGTGGPHIGPGMAWPMSLIVYIMTSDDDKEIADLLRQLLSSTDKLGLMHESVNVYNPKIWTRGWFSWANGLFGQMLLDLRESISTEERRRWHFTAN
;
A
#
# COMPACT_ATOMS: atom_id res chain seq x y z
N MET A 1 -18.47 -0.45 -4.06
CA MET A 1 -17.67 -0.91 -5.21
C MET A 1 -17.15 0.33 -5.94
N GLY A 2 -15.83 0.51 -6.08
CA GLY A 2 -15.27 1.58 -6.92
C GLY A 2 -15.73 1.48 -8.37
N THR A 3 -15.67 2.58 -9.12
CA THR A 3 -16.08 2.58 -10.53
C THR A 3 -15.01 1.92 -11.37
N VAL A 4 -15.40 0.90 -12.16
CA VAL A 4 -14.50 0.15 -13.04
C VAL A 4 -14.73 0.58 -14.48
N HIS A 5 -13.71 1.16 -15.12
CA HIS A 5 -13.72 1.45 -16.56
C HIS A 5 -12.79 0.47 -17.30
N LYS A 6 -13.32 -0.19 -18.35
CA LYS A 6 -12.61 -1.19 -19.17
C LYS A 6 -12.46 -0.80 -20.65
N PRO A 7 -11.68 0.22 -21.01
CA PRO A 7 -11.23 0.38 -22.39
C PRO A 7 -10.05 -0.57 -22.65
N GLY A 8 -10.22 -1.54 -23.56
CA GLY A 8 -9.18 -2.44 -24.10
C GLY A 8 -8.13 -2.97 -23.09
N ARG A 9 -8.30 -4.20 -22.55
CA ARG A 9 -7.32 -4.87 -21.65
C ARG A 9 -6.82 -4.06 -20.43
N LEU A 10 -7.40 -2.89 -20.11
CA LEU A 10 -7.09 -2.07 -18.93
C LEU A 10 -8.27 -2.08 -17.96
N THR A 11 -7.98 -1.84 -16.69
CA THR A 11 -9.00 -1.67 -15.65
C THR A 11 -8.56 -0.53 -14.75
N PHE A 12 -9.27 0.59 -14.83
CA PHE A 12 -9.09 1.73 -13.94
C PHE A 12 -10.04 1.59 -12.75
N ILE A 13 -9.51 1.68 -11.53
CA ILE A 13 -10.25 1.50 -10.28
C ILE A 13 -10.05 2.75 -9.43
N THR A 14 -11.12 3.49 -9.17
CA THR A 14 -11.09 4.68 -8.31
C THR A 14 -11.11 4.28 -6.82
N THR A 15 -10.52 5.12 -5.96
CA THR A 15 -10.49 4.87 -4.50
C THR A 15 -11.88 4.98 -3.85
N GLY A 16 -12.81 5.69 -4.50
CA GLY A 16 -14.16 5.91 -4.03
C GLY A 16 -14.63 7.32 -4.40
N ASP A 17 -14.74 8.16 -3.38
CA ASP A 17 -15.06 9.59 -3.47
C ASP A 17 -13.96 10.48 -4.12
N ILE A 18 -12.79 9.91 -4.43
CA ILE A 18 -11.72 10.56 -5.20
C ILE A 18 -11.58 9.87 -6.56
N GLU A 19 -11.70 10.66 -7.64
CA GLU A 19 -11.67 10.19 -9.03
C GLU A 19 -10.24 9.97 -9.57
N ALA A 20 -9.45 9.20 -8.83
CA ALA A 20 -8.11 8.77 -9.21
C ALA A 20 -7.82 7.35 -8.72
N MET A 21 -6.78 6.74 -9.30
CA MET A 21 -6.34 5.39 -8.95
C MET A 21 -5.02 5.47 -8.18
N TRP A 22 -5.08 5.17 -6.88
CA TRP A 22 -3.88 4.84 -6.12
C TRP A 22 -3.46 3.41 -6.42
N LEU A 23 -2.15 3.18 -6.58
CA LEU A 23 -1.62 1.82 -6.77
C LEU A 23 -1.97 0.93 -5.57
N ARG A 24 -1.80 1.47 -4.36
CA ARG A 24 -2.19 0.83 -3.09
C ARG A 24 -3.67 0.48 -3.06
N ASP A 25 -4.55 1.47 -3.16
CA ASP A 25 -5.99 1.27 -2.98
C ASP A 25 -6.54 0.29 -3.99
N SER A 26 -6.19 0.44 -5.27
CA SER A 26 -6.69 -0.44 -6.32
C SER A 26 -6.22 -1.89 -6.18
N ALA A 27 -5.00 -2.12 -5.69
CA ALA A 27 -4.53 -3.46 -5.34
C ALA A 27 -5.34 -4.06 -4.18
N ASN A 28 -5.54 -3.31 -3.09
CA ASN A 28 -6.26 -3.79 -1.91
C ASN A 28 -7.77 -3.93 -2.13
N GLN A 29 -8.38 -3.10 -2.98
CA GLN A 29 -9.76 -3.26 -3.44
C GLN A 29 -9.95 -4.58 -4.21
N LEU A 30 -8.93 -5.02 -4.95
CA LEU A 30 -8.94 -6.31 -5.63
C LEU A 30 -8.59 -7.47 -4.71
N GLN A 31 -7.73 -7.26 -3.72
CA GLN A 31 -7.34 -8.27 -2.74
C GLN A 31 -8.57 -8.92 -2.07
N SER A 32 -9.62 -8.13 -1.83
CA SER A 32 -10.88 -8.62 -1.23
C SER A 32 -11.61 -9.69 -2.07
N TYR A 33 -11.28 -9.82 -3.35
CA TYR A 33 -11.87 -10.83 -4.25
C TYR A 33 -10.95 -12.05 -4.48
N VAL A 34 -9.76 -12.10 -3.86
CA VAL A 34 -8.77 -13.16 -4.09
C VAL A 34 -9.26 -14.55 -3.66
N SER A 35 -10.10 -14.65 -2.62
CA SER A 35 -10.67 -15.93 -2.17
C SER A 35 -11.57 -16.59 -3.22
N ILE A 36 -12.29 -15.76 -4.00
CA ILE A 36 -13.21 -16.20 -5.06
C ILE A 36 -12.59 -16.11 -6.47
N LEU A 37 -11.35 -15.63 -6.60
CA LEU A 37 -10.64 -15.57 -7.86
C LEU A 37 -10.35 -16.99 -8.38
N ARG A 38 -10.63 -17.21 -9.67
CA ARG A 38 -10.42 -18.48 -10.38
C ARG A 38 -9.84 -18.20 -11.77
N PRO A 39 -9.05 -19.14 -12.35
CA PRO A 39 -8.58 -19.02 -13.74
C PRO A 39 -9.77 -18.86 -14.68
N ASN A 40 -9.77 -17.79 -15.49
CA ASN A 40 -10.84 -17.54 -16.45
C ASN A 40 -10.35 -16.63 -17.58
N SER A 41 -10.53 -17.05 -18.83
CA SER A 41 -10.10 -16.35 -20.04
C SER A 41 -11.12 -15.36 -20.59
N SER A 42 -12.39 -15.40 -20.13
CA SER A 42 -13.44 -14.48 -20.57
C SER A 42 -13.12 -13.03 -20.20
N SER A 43 -13.38 -12.10 -21.11
CA SER A 43 -13.18 -10.65 -20.92
C SER A 43 -14.05 -10.03 -19.81
N GLY A 44 -15.19 -10.67 -19.51
CA GLY A 44 -16.10 -10.27 -18.43
C GLY A 44 -15.71 -10.82 -17.05
N SER A 45 -14.70 -11.69 -16.97
CA SER A 45 -14.37 -12.39 -15.73
C SER A 45 -13.65 -11.51 -14.70
N LEU A 46 -13.67 -11.94 -13.44
CA LEU A 46 -12.84 -11.38 -12.37
C LEU A 46 -11.35 -11.50 -12.71
N ALA A 47 -10.91 -12.61 -13.29
CA ALA A 47 -9.52 -12.75 -13.73
C ALA A 47 -9.14 -11.69 -14.79
N SER A 48 -10.06 -11.32 -15.69
CA SER A 48 -9.83 -10.22 -16.63
C SER A 48 -9.77 -8.84 -15.96
N LEU A 49 -10.44 -8.66 -14.82
CA LEU A 49 -10.36 -7.43 -14.02
C LEU A 49 -8.95 -7.27 -13.42
N PHE A 50 -8.41 -8.34 -12.82
CA PHE A 50 -7.05 -8.36 -12.29
C PHE A 50 -6.00 -8.12 -13.37
N ARG A 51 -6.06 -8.86 -14.49
CA ARG A 51 -5.15 -8.64 -15.62
C ARG A 51 -5.18 -7.19 -16.12
N GLY A 52 -6.37 -6.60 -16.18
CA GLY A 52 -6.53 -5.21 -16.60
C GLY A 52 -5.91 -4.20 -15.63
N ALA A 53 -6.05 -4.45 -14.32
CA ALA A 53 -5.49 -3.58 -13.30
C ALA A 53 -3.95 -3.71 -13.27
N ILE A 54 -3.41 -4.93 -13.35
CA ILE A 54 -1.97 -5.18 -13.43
C ILE A 54 -1.36 -4.48 -14.65
N ASN A 55 -1.97 -4.60 -15.83
CA ASN A 55 -1.49 -3.92 -17.03
C ASN A 55 -1.50 -2.40 -16.89
N LEU A 56 -2.53 -1.84 -16.27
CA LEU A 56 -2.64 -0.40 -16.09
C LEU A 56 -1.63 0.11 -15.04
N GLN A 57 -1.50 -0.57 -13.91
CA GLN A 57 -0.48 -0.24 -12.90
C GLN A 57 0.94 -0.37 -13.48
N ALA A 58 1.21 -1.41 -14.27
CA ALA A 58 2.51 -1.58 -14.94
C ALA A 58 2.82 -0.37 -15.84
N ARG A 59 1.85 0.10 -16.62
CA ARG A 59 2.01 1.29 -17.46
C ARG A 59 2.34 2.54 -16.64
N TYR A 60 1.66 2.73 -15.51
CA TYR A 60 1.90 3.85 -14.62
C TYR A 60 3.28 3.82 -13.97
N ILE A 61 3.71 2.66 -13.46
CA ILE A 61 5.04 2.48 -12.87
C ILE A 61 6.14 2.69 -13.90
N SER A 62 5.97 2.19 -15.14
CA SER A 62 6.95 2.43 -16.19
C SER A 62 7.11 3.92 -16.53
N ALA A 63 6.03 4.71 -16.43
CA ALA A 63 6.07 6.14 -16.73
C ALA A 63 6.56 6.99 -15.54
N SER A 64 6.04 6.75 -14.34
CA SER A 64 6.28 7.57 -13.15
C SER A 64 6.36 6.70 -11.89
N PRO A 65 7.45 5.94 -11.70
CA PRO A 65 7.57 4.95 -10.61
C PRO A 65 7.61 5.57 -9.20
N HIS A 66 7.83 6.88 -9.11
CA HIS A 66 7.86 7.61 -7.84
C HIS A 66 6.48 8.09 -7.37
N CYS A 67 5.43 7.91 -8.18
CA CYS A 67 4.12 8.50 -7.89
C CYS A 67 3.13 7.46 -7.34
N ASN A 68 2.33 7.87 -6.35
CA ASN A 68 1.32 7.03 -5.68
C ASN A 68 -0.02 6.95 -6.45
N ALA A 69 -0.42 8.03 -7.12
CA ALA A 69 -1.76 8.18 -7.68
C ALA A 69 -1.79 8.61 -9.15
N PHE A 70 -2.73 8.07 -9.92
CA PHE A 70 -2.81 8.25 -11.35
C PHE A 70 -4.22 8.62 -11.83
N GLN A 71 -4.25 9.41 -12.90
CA GLN A 71 -5.48 9.80 -13.58
C GLN A 71 -5.99 8.68 -14.47
N ALA A 72 -7.27 8.73 -14.81
CA ALA A 72 -7.85 7.79 -15.75
C ALA A 72 -7.04 7.72 -17.05
N PRO A 73 -6.82 6.52 -17.63
CA PRO A 73 -6.12 6.40 -18.89
C PRO A 73 -6.90 7.14 -19.98
N LYS A 74 -6.21 7.72 -20.97
CA LYS A 74 -6.83 8.51 -22.05
C LYS A 74 -7.94 7.72 -22.76
N GLU A 75 -7.77 6.41 -22.87
CA GLU A 75 -8.73 5.49 -23.49
C GLU A 75 -10.07 5.39 -22.73
N ALA A 76 -10.14 5.84 -21.47
CA ALA A 76 -11.38 5.88 -20.70
C ALA A 76 -12.30 7.04 -21.10
N GLY A 77 -11.78 8.05 -21.81
CA GLY A 77 -12.56 9.22 -22.23
C GLY A 77 -13.11 10.05 -21.06
N LEU A 78 -12.56 9.89 -19.86
CA LEU A 78 -12.96 10.63 -18.67
C LEU A 78 -12.30 12.01 -18.66
N HIS A 79 -13.06 13.02 -18.20
CA HIS A 79 -12.54 14.36 -18.07
C HIS A 79 -11.49 14.40 -16.95
N ILE A 80 -10.32 14.91 -17.28
CA ILE A 80 -9.21 15.07 -16.33
C ILE A 80 -9.37 16.40 -15.60
N PHE A 81 -9.54 16.34 -14.28
CA PHE A 81 -9.51 17.54 -13.43
C PHE A 81 -8.80 17.23 -12.12
N ASN A 82 -7.66 17.90 -11.88
CA ASN A 82 -6.85 17.67 -10.71
C ASN A 82 -6.41 19.00 -10.09
N ARG A 83 -6.90 19.27 -8.87
CA ARG A 83 -6.45 20.39 -8.03
C ARG A 83 -5.52 19.94 -6.90
N PHE A 84 -5.39 18.63 -6.66
CA PHE A 84 -4.68 18.07 -5.51
C PHE A 84 -3.16 18.24 -5.64
N SER A 85 -2.61 18.20 -6.85
CA SER A 85 -1.19 18.43 -7.08
C SER A 85 -0.84 19.91 -7.33
N SER A 86 -1.75 20.85 -7.04
CA SER A 86 -1.47 22.27 -7.26
C SER A 86 -0.43 22.77 -6.26
N GLY A 87 0.67 23.33 -6.78
CA GLY A 87 1.78 23.81 -5.95
C GLY A 87 2.80 22.74 -5.55
N ASP A 88 2.72 21.55 -6.16
CA ASP A 88 3.75 20.52 -6.03
C ASP A 88 4.97 20.84 -6.90
N SER A 89 6.16 20.66 -6.34
CA SER A 89 7.42 20.59 -7.07
C SER A 89 8.06 19.24 -6.79
N VAL A 90 8.25 18.45 -7.85
CA VAL A 90 8.69 17.06 -7.75
C VAL A 90 9.84 16.81 -8.70
N MET A 91 10.86 16.12 -8.20
CA MET A 91 11.97 15.61 -8.99
C MET A 91 12.06 14.09 -8.78
N PRO A 92 12.21 13.28 -9.85
CA PRO A 92 12.13 13.67 -11.26
C PRO A 92 10.73 14.22 -11.62
N PRO A 93 10.63 15.10 -12.64
CA PRO A 93 9.35 15.64 -13.07
C PRO A 93 8.47 14.55 -13.68
N TYR A 94 7.15 14.75 -13.61
CA TYR A 94 6.15 13.82 -14.12
C TYR A 94 5.18 14.51 -15.09
N ASP A 95 4.47 13.72 -15.90
CA ASP A 95 3.38 14.22 -16.77
C ASP A 95 2.08 14.37 -15.96
N PRO A 96 1.59 15.60 -15.72
CA PRO A 96 0.38 15.85 -14.94
C PRO A 96 -0.91 15.46 -15.70
N SER A 97 -0.83 15.06 -16.97
CA SER A 97 -1.95 14.42 -17.68
C SER A 97 -2.08 12.94 -17.33
N ILE A 98 -1.06 12.33 -16.71
CA ILE A 98 -1.03 10.91 -16.33
C ILE A 98 -1.10 10.76 -14.81
N VAL A 99 -0.32 11.56 -14.08
CA VAL A 99 -0.19 11.47 -12.62
C VAL A 99 -1.19 12.37 -11.93
N PHE A 100 -1.88 11.83 -10.92
CA PHE A 100 -2.78 12.59 -10.06
C PHE A 100 -2.05 13.17 -8.85
N GLU A 101 -1.18 12.39 -8.21
CA GLU A 101 -0.32 12.83 -7.13
C GLU A 101 0.99 12.06 -7.20
N CYS A 102 2.11 12.72 -6.88
CA CYS A 102 3.43 12.12 -6.93
C CYS A 102 4.13 12.12 -5.57
N LYS A 103 3.43 11.65 -4.53
CA LYS A 103 4.04 11.36 -3.23
C LYS A 103 4.66 9.97 -3.28
N TYR A 104 5.97 9.89 -3.09
CA TYR A 104 6.67 8.60 -3.16
C TYR A 104 6.43 7.76 -1.91
N GLU A 105 5.77 6.62 -2.15
CA GLU A 105 5.37 5.65 -1.14
C GLU A 105 5.89 4.28 -1.55
N LEU A 106 6.75 3.70 -0.71
CA LEU A 106 7.33 2.40 -0.99
C LEU A 106 6.27 1.30 -1.11
N ASP A 107 5.16 1.43 -0.37
CA ASP A 107 4.04 0.50 -0.45
C ASP A 107 3.29 0.56 -1.78
N SER A 108 3.30 1.68 -2.50
CA SER A 108 2.67 1.76 -3.83
C SER A 108 3.32 0.80 -4.82
N LEU A 109 4.65 0.69 -4.78
CA LEU A 109 5.40 -0.29 -5.57
C LEU A 109 5.21 -1.72 -5.03
N ALA A 110 5.17 -1.91 -3.71
CA ALA A 110 4.93 -3.21 -3.11
C ALA A 110 3.50 -3.74 -3.40
N ALA A 111 2.51 -2.85 -3.47
CA ALA A 111 1.11 -3.17 -3.79
C ALA A 111 0.93 -3.67 -5.23
N PHE A 112 1.72 -3.15 -6.18
CA PHE A 112 1.75 -3.69 -7.54
C PHE A 112 2.26 -5.14 -7.58
N LEU A 113 3.32 -5.44 -6.81
CA LEU A 113 3.83 -6.81 -6.68
C LEU A 113 2.82 -7.72 -5.95
N GLN A 114 2.15 -7.21 -4.92
CA GLN A 114 1.04 -7.89 -4.25
C GLN A 114 -0.06 -8.27 -5.23
N LEU A 115 -0.60 -7.30 -5.97
CA LEU A 115 -1.67 -7.52 -6.95
C LEU A 115 -1.25 -8.58 -7.99
N SER A 116 0.01 -8.53 -8.42
CA SER A 116 0.59 -9.50 -9.36
C SER A 116 0.61 -10.92 -8.76
N TYR A 117 1.12 -11.07 -7.54
CA TYR A 117 1.22 -12.38 -6.89
C TYR A 117 -0.16 -12.93 -6.47
N ASP A 118 -1.08 -12.08 -6.02
CA ASP A 118 -2.45 -12.45 -5.68
C ASP A 118 -3.19 -13.03 -6.90
N TYR A 119 -2.99 -12.44 -8.08
CA TYR A 119 -3.49 -13.00 -9.33
C TYR A 119 -2.81 -14.33 -9.68
N TYR A 120 -1.48 -14.36 -9.66
CA TYR A 120 -0.70 -15.52 -10.07
C TYR A 120 -1.00 -16.74 -9.18
N SER A 121 -0.98 -16.57 -7.86
CA SER A 121 -1.20 -17.65 -6.89
C SER A 121 -2.58 -18.31 -6.97
N ARG A 122 -3.57 -17.62 -7.55
CA ARG A 122 -4.93 -18.16 -7.76
C ARG A 122 -5.18 -18.70 -9.15
N THR A 123 -4.41 -18.26 -10.14
CA THR A 123 -4.71 -18.56 -11.56
C THR A 123 -3.63 -19.37 -12.26
N HIS A 124 -2.39 -19.33 -11.75
CA HIS A 124 -1.18 -19.87 -12.36
C HIS A 124 -0.94 -19.39 -13.80
N ASP A 125 -1.51 -18.25 -14.19
CA ASP A 125 -1.39 -17.66 -15.53
C ASP A 125 -0.05 -16.90 -15.66
N ALA A 126 1.05 -17.66 -15.71
CA ALA A 126 2.41 -17.12 -15.86
C ALA A 126 2.59 -16.43 -17.22
N GLU A 127 2.01 -16.98 -18.28
CA GLU A 127 2.15 -16.47 -19.64
C GLU A 127 1.64 -15.04 -19.79
N PHE A 128 0.61 -14.65 -19.02
CA PHE A 128 0.12 -13.28 -18.98
C PHE A 128 1.23 -12.27 -18.68
N PHE A 129 2.10 -12.56 -17.70
CA PHE A 129 3.15 -11.65 -17.26
C PHE A 129 4.26 -11.44 -18.30
N ALA A 130 4.50 -12.44 -19.15
CA ALA A 130 5.49 -12.37 -20.24
C ALA A 130 5.02 -11.56 -21.46
N ARG A 131 3.71 -11.34 -21.61
CA ARG A 131 3.12 -10.79 -22.84
C ARG A 131 3.05 -9.27 -22.91
N PHE A 132 3.13 -8.58 -21.77
CA PHE A 132 2.86 -7.14 -21.67
C PHE A 132 3.98 -6.41 -20.89
N GLY A 133 3.70 -5.19 -20.43
CA GLY A 133 4.69 -4.33 -19.76
C GLY A 133 5.04 -4.72 -18.32
N TRP A 134 4.62 -5.90 -17.81
CA TRP A 134 4.87 -6.26 -16.41
C TRP A 134 6.36 -6.37 -16.09
N LYS A 135 7.13 -7.11 -16.91
CA LYS A 135 8.58 -7.23 -16.73
C LYS A 135 9.27 -5.87 -16.69
N ALA A 136 8.96 -5.01 -17.67
CA ALA A 136 9.53 -3.65 -17.75
C ALA A 136 9.15 -2.78 -16.54
N ALA A 137 7.93 -2.93 -16.01
CA ALA A 137 7.53 -2.25 -14.78
C ALA A 137 8.30 -2.77 -13.55
N VAL A 138 8.55 -4.07 -13.46
CA VAL A 138 9.39 -4.65 -12.39
C VAL A 138 10.85 -4.20 -12.51
N GLU A 139 11.41 -4.11 -13.73
CA GLU A 139 12.75 -3.55 -13.96
C GLU A 139 12.82 -2.10 -13.46
N ARG A 140 11.85 -1.26 -13.85
CA ARG A 140 11.79 0.13 -13.42
C ARG A 140 11.60 0.28 -11.91
N LEU A 141 10.77 -0.57 -11.30
CA LEU A 141 10.61 -0.66 -9.84
C LEU A 141 11.96 -1.01 -9.18
N MET A 142 12.68 -2.00 -9.71
CA MET A 142 13.97 -2.45 -9.16
C MET A 142 15.07 -1.39 -9.28
N GLU A 143 15.03 -0.52 -10.29
CA GLU A 143 15.91 0.65 -10.40
C GLU A 143 15.63 1.65 -9.28
N VAL A 144 14.36 2.06 -9.14
CA VAL A 144 13.94 3.07 -8.15
C VAL A 144 14.23 2.61 -6.71
N VAL A 145 13.90 1.36 -6.36
CA VAL A 145 14.15 0.87 -5.00
C VAL A 145 15.64 0.74 -4.70
N ASP A 146 16.49 0.45 -5.70
CA ASP A 146 17.94 0.37 -5.55
C ASP A 146 18.55 1.77 -5.31
N GLU A 147 18.16 2.76 -6.12
CA GLU A 147 18.56 4.16 -5.96
C GLU A 147 18.20 4.69 -4.56
N LEU A 148 16.99 4.35 -4.07
CA LEU A 148 16.48 4.78 -2.76
C LEU A 148 17.05 4.01 -1.56
N THR A 149 18.02 3.10 -1.77
CA THR A 149 18.86 2.57 -0.68
C THR A 149 20.03 3.49 -0.31
N GLY A 150 20.30 4.51 -1.13
CA GLY A 150 21.38 5.48 -0.93
C GLY A 150 21.30 6.21 0.42
N GLY A 151 22.42 6.82 0.84
CA GLY A 151 22.51 7.67 2.04
C GLY A 151 22.30 9.15 1.73
N THR A 152 21.85 9.97 2.69
CA THR A 152 21.61 11.41 2.43
C THR A 152 22.93 12.15 2.30
N TYR A 153 23.94 11.73 3.05
CA TYR A 153 25.27 12.31 3.02
C TYR A 153 26.27 11.34 2.38
N ALA A 154 27.20 11.87 1.59
CA ALA A 154 28.41 11.21 1.14
C ALA A 154 29.40 11.05 2.30
N ASP A 155 30.46 10.28 2.08
CA ASP A 155 31.50 10.03 3.08
C ASP A 155 32.28 11.31 3.47
N ASP A 156 32.25 12.35 2.63
CA ASP A 156 32.84 13.67 2.88
C ASP A 156 31.87 14.65 3.59
N GLY A 157 30.66 14.21 3.91
CA GLY A 157 29.62 15.01 4.57
C GLY A 157 28.78 15.89 3.63
N MET A 158 29.05 15.90 2.32
CA MET A 158 28.21 16.60 1.34
C MET A 158 26.88 15.86 1.14
N VAL A 159 25.83 16.60 0.78
CA VAL A 159 24.52 15.99 0.47
C VAL A 159 24.60 15.30 -0.88
N ASN A 160 24.24 14.01 -0.94
CA ASN A 160 24.15 13.27 -2.19
C ASN A 160 22.98 13.77 -3.04
N ASP A 161 23.11 13.64 -4.36
CA ASP A 161 21.98 13.81 -5.28
C ASP A 161 20.86 12.84 -4.89
N ALA A 162 19.67 13.39 -4.66
CA ALA A 162 18.53 12.60 -4.25
C ALA A 162 17.76 12.08 -5.49
N PRO A 163 17.47 10.77 -5.56
CA PRO A 163 16.72 10.19 -6.68
C PRO A 163 15.25 10.64 -6.70
N TYR A 164 14.76 11.20 -5.58
CA TYR A 164 13.43 11.78 -5.46
C TYR A 164 13.44 13.00 -4.54
N GLN A 165 12.72 14.05 -4.92
CA GLN A 165 12.47 15.24 -4.08
C GLN A 165 11.01 15.68 -4.24
N PHE A 166 10.42 16.19 -3.17
CA PHE A 166 9.04 16.69 -3.18
C PHE A 166 8.83 17.86 -2.23
N THR A 167 8.29 18.96 -2.74
CA THR A 167 7.76 20.06 -1.92
C THR A 167 6.35 20.42 -2.35
N ARG A 168 5.52 20.88 -1.41
CA ARG A 168 4.14 21.36 -1.65
C ARG A 168 3.97 22.65 -0.87
N HIS A 169 3.35 23.66 -1.49
CA HIS A 169 2.93 24.86 -0.78
C HIS A 169 1.72 24.56 0.11
N THR A 170 1.97 24.33 1.41
CA THR A 170 0.95 23.92 2.38
C THR A 170 1.27 24.42 3.79
N SER A 171 0.24 24.53 4.64
CA SER A 171 0.38 24.76 6.08
C SER A 171 0.36 23.46 6.91
N VAL A 172 0.11 22.30 6.26
CA VAL A 172 0.11 20.99 6.91
C VAL A 172 1.49 20.37 6.77
N ALA A 173 2.19 20.19 7.89
CA ALA A 173 3.59 19.72 7.89
C ALA A 173 3.77 18.33 7.25
N THR A 174 2.77 17.45 7.33
CA THR A 174 2.82 16.10 6.76
C THR A 174 2.57 16.07 5.26
N GLU A 175 2.04 17.14 4.68
CA GLU A 175 1.76 17.26 3.25
C GLU A 175 2.98 17.69 2.43
N THR A 176 4.15 17.81 3.06
CA THR A 176 5.41 18.15 2.38
C THR A 176 6.61 17.49 3.06
N LEU A 177 7.79 17.57 2.43
CA LEU A 177 9.03 17.02 2.98
C LEU A 177 9.94 18.12 3.53
N ALA A 178 10.55 17.84 4.68
CA ALA A 178 11.60 18.67 5.26
C ALA A 178 12.85 18.73 4.36
N ASN A 179 13.81 19.57 4.73
CA ASN A 179 15.12 19.67 4.07
C ASN A 179 15.02 19.93 2.56
N ASN A 180 14.27 20.97 2.16
CA ASN A 180 14.07 21.35 0.76
C ASN A 180 13.60 20.19 -0.12
N GLY A 181 12.68 19.38 0.39
CA GLY A 181 12.09 18.29 -0.36
C GLY A 181 12.81 16.94 -0.25
N LEU A 182 13.88 16.84 0.55
CA LEU A 182 14.65 15.60 0.72
C LEU A 182 14.12 14.68 1.84
N GLY A 183 13.28 15.21 2.72
CA GLY A 183 12.84 14.54 3.94
C GLY A 183 13.94 14.43 5.00
N SER A 184 13.67 13.73 6.10
CA SER A 184 14.66 13.53 7.18
C SER A 184 15.89 12.76 6.70
N PRO A 185 17.12 13.08 7.15
CA PRO A 185 18.32 12.40 6.68
C PRO A 185 18.33 10.89 6.98
N VAL A 186 18.91 10.12 6.06
CA VAL A 186 18.93 8.65 6.10
C VAL A 186 20.36 8.15 5.99
N LYS A 187 20.71 7.19 6.85
CA LYS A 187 21.94 6.41 6.70
C LYS A 187 21.79 5.44 5.53
N GLY A 188 22.70 5.51 4.55
CA GLY A 188 22.73 4.57 3.43
C GLY A 188 23.26 3.19 3.83
N LYS A 189 23.17 2.23 2.90
CA LYS A 189 23.71 0.86 3.07
C LYS A 189 23.12 0.13 4.30
N THR A 190 21.87 0.43 4.66
CA THR A 190 21.14 -0.28 5.71
C THR A 190 20.52 -1.58 5.20
N GLY A 191 20.42 -1.74 3.87
CA GLY A 191 19.66 -2.80 3.21
C GLY A 191 18.17 -2.49 3.08
N MET A 192 17.67 -1.46 3.76
CA MET A 192 16.30 -0.97 3.66
C MET A 192 16.19 0.13 2.59
N VAL A 193 14.99 0.28 2.05
CA VAL A 193 14.63 1.30 1.07
C VAL A 193 13.90 2.44 1.76
N ARG A 194 14.19 3.67 1.34
CA ARG A 194 13.45 4.85 1.82
C ARG A 194 12.00 4.82 1.36
N SER A 195 11.13 5.47 2.13
CA SER A 195 9.78 5.88 1.75
C SER A 195 9.65 7.34 2.17
N ALA A 196 9.30 8.22 1.23
CA ALA A 196 9.16 9.64 1.53
C ALA A 196 7.85 9.90 2.28
N PHE A 197 6.79 9.22 1.86
CA PHE A 197 5.46 9.24 2.47
C PHE A 197 5.05 7.86 2.96
N ARG A 198 4.03 7.81 3.80
CA ARG A 198 3.41 6.61 4.38
C ARG A 198 2.21 6.19 3.53
N PRO A 199 1.63 4.99 3.76
CA PRO A 199 0.33 4.61 3.18
C PRO A 199 -0.85 5.55 3.52
N SER A 200 -0.66 6.51 4.43
CA SER A 200 -1.62 7.57 4.76
C SER A 200 -1.47 8.82 3.91
N ASP A 201 -0.57 8.81 2.91
CA ASP A 201 -0.12 9.96 2.12
C ASP A 201 0.55 11.09 2.96
N ASP A 202 0.83 10.84 4.25
CA ASP A 202 1.60 11.74 5.13
C ASP A 202 3.10 11.46 5.04
N SER A 203 3.92 12.50 5.16
CA SER A 203 5.38 12.36 5.13
C SER A 203 5.91 11.49 6.28
N CYS A 204 6.92 10.68 5.95
CA CYS A 204 7.62 9.87 6.92
C CYS A 204 8.49 10.75 7.83
N THR A 205 8.31 10.65 9.15
CA THR A 205 9.24 11.26 10.12
C THR A 205 10.67 10.74 9.95
N TYR A 206 10.83 9.41 9.79
CA TYR A 206 12.06 8.76 9.36
C TYR A 206 11.73 7.89 8.16
N GLN A 207 12.54 8.00 7.11
CA GLN A 207 12.18 7.43 5.81
C GLN A 207 12.38 5.92 5.69
N LEU A 208 13.09 5.27 6.63
CA LEU A 208 13.20 3.80 6.64
C LEU A 208 11.94 3.18 7.27
N PHE A 209 10.81 3.33 6.57
CA PHE A 209 9.50 2.92 7.05
C PHE A 209 9.39 1.38 7.05
N VAL A 210 9.48 0.79 8.25
CA VAL A 210 9.59 -0.67 8.46
C VAL A 210 8.45 -1.46 7.80
N PRO A 211 7.15 -1.10 7.95
CA PRO A 211 6.07 -1.90 7.38
C PRO A 211 6.11 -1.99 5.84
N ALA A 212 6.40 -0.88 5.15
CA ALA A 212 6.50 -0.91 3.68
C ALA A 212 7.72 -1.70 3.20
N ASN A 213 8.83 -1.67 3.95
CA ASN A 213 9.98 -2.53 3.67
C ASN A 213 9.65 -4.02 3.85
N MET A 214 8.89 -4.38 4.90
CA MET A 214 8.41 -5.75 5.10
C MET A 214 7.54 -6.21 3.92
N MET A 215 6.60 -5.36 3.49
CA MET A 215 5.72 -5.64 2.35
C MET A 215 6.51 -5.82 1.05
N LEU A 216 7.45 -4.91 0.76
CA LEU A 216 8.30 -5.00 -0.42
C LEU A 216 9.13 -6.29 -0.42
N ALA A 217 9.79 -6.62 0.70
CA ALA A 217 10.59 -7.84 0.80
C ALA A 217 9.75 -9.11 0.61
N ARG A 218 8.54 -9.14 1.17
CA ARG A 218 7.60 -10.26 1.01
C ARG A 218 7.24 -10.48 -0.45
N TYR A 219 6.86 -9.41 -1.16
CA TYR A 219 6.34 -9.54 -2.54
C TYR A 219 7.42 -9.56 -3.61
N LEU A 220 8.61 -8.99 -3.38
CA LEU A 220 9.77 -9.24 -4.24
C LEU A 220 10.13 -10.74 -4.27
N ALA A 221 10.19 -11.37 -3.10
CA ALA A 221 10.48 -12.81 -3.02
C ALA A 221 9.40 -13.66 -3.70
N SER A 222 8.12 -13.28 -3.54
CA SER A 222 6.99 -13.98 -4.17
C SER A 222 6.97 -13.82 -5.69
N CYS A 223 7.17 -12.60 -6.20
CA CYS A 223 7.15 -12.34 -7.64
C CYS A 223 8.43 -12.81 -8.35
N ALA A 224 9.49 -13.19 -7.62
CA ALA A 224 10.65 -13.83 -8.22
C ALA A 224 10.28 -15.16 -8.89
N GLU A 225 9.31 -15.91 -8.36
CA GLU A 225 8.77 -17.13 -8.99
C GLU A 225 8.14 -16.84 -10.36
N ILE A 226 7.42 -15.74 -10.47
CA ILE A 226 6.82 -15.28 -11.73
C ILE A 226 7.92 -14.88 -12.71
N MET A 227 8.96 -14.18 -12.22
CA MET A 227 10.06 -13.68 -13.03
C MET A 227 11.01 -14.77 -13.53
N GLU A 228 11.25 -15.83 -12.74
CA GLU A 228 12.25 -16.87 -13.02
C GLU A 228 12.20 -17.45 -14.45
N PRO A 229 11.04 -17.88 -15.00
CA PRO A 229 10.98 -18.42 -16.36
C PRO A 229 11.20 -17.36 -17.46
N MET A 230 11.04 -16.07 -17.15
CA MET A 230 11.23 -14.97 -18.11
C MET A 230 12.65 -14.39 -18.05
N ASP A 231 13.20 -14.27 -16.86
CA ASP A 231 14.50 -13.66 -16.58
C ASP A 231 15.04 -14.13 -15.22
N SER A 232 15.75 -15.27 -15.22
CA SER A 232 16.34 -15.81 -14.00
C SER A 232 17.36 -14.88 -13.33
N HIS A 233 17.99 -13.96 -14.08
CA HIS A 233 18.93 -13.00 -13.49
C HIS A 233 18.18 -11.96 -12.66
N LEU A 234 17.11 -11.37 -13.21
CA LEU A 234 16.26 -10.44 -12.50
C LEU A 234 15.55 -11.09 -11.31
N ALA A 235 15.07 -12.32 -11.46
CA ALA A 235 14.47 -13.10 -10.36
C ALA A 235 15.45 -13.30 -9.18
N ARG A 236 16.71 -13.65 -9.47
CA ARG A 236 17.78 -13.72 -8.45
C ARG A 236 18.06 -12.36 -7.80
N LYS A 237 18.04 -11.27 -8.58
CA LYS A 237 18.18 -9.90 -8.04
C LYS A 237 17.04 -9.58 -7.07
N MET A 238 15.78 -9.86 -7.43
CA MET A 238 14.61 -9.66 -6.57
C MET A 238 14.72 -10.45 -5.26
N THR A 239 15.09 -11.73 -5.33
CA THR A 239 15.26 -12.60 -4.15
C THR A 239 16.39 -12.10 -3.24
N THR A 240 17.53 -11.72 -3.82
CA THR A 240 18.68 -11.18 -3.08
C THR A 240 18.32 -9.87 -2.39
N PHE A 241 17.64 -8.98 -3.11
CA PHE A 241 17.20 -7.68 -2.60
C PHE A 241 16.20 -7.84 -1.45
N ALA A 242 15.23 -8.75 -1.58
CA ALA A 242 14.33 -9.11 -0.49
C ALA A 242 15.08 -9.62 0.76
N GLY A 243 16.11 -10.46 0.58
CA GLY A 243 16.98 -10.91 1.66
C GLY A 243 17.77 -9.79 2.33
N ASN A 244 18.27 -8.81 1.56
CA ASN A 244 18.93 -7.62 2.08
C ASN A 244 17.99 -6.77 2.93
N ILE A 245 16.76 -6.53 2.46
CA ILE A 245 15.75 -5.77 3.19
C ILE A 245 15.42 -6.46 4.52
N ARG A 246 15.19 -7.78 4.52
CA ARG A 246 14.93 -8.54 5.76
C ARG A 246 16.07 -8.37 6.77
N ARG A 247 17.33 -8.52 6.35
CA ARG A 247 18.49 -8.28 7.22
C ARG A 247 18.56 -6.84 7.74
N GLY A 248 18.20 -5.87 6.90
CA GLY A 248 18.12 -4.47 7.28
C GLY A 248 17.05 -4.21 8.34
N ILE A 249 15.85 -4.77 8.16
CA ILE A 249 14.74 -4.70 9.13
C ILE A 249 15.14 -5.30 10.47
N GLU A 250 15.73 -6.51 10.46
CA GLU A 250 16.16 -7.19 11.67
C GLU A 250 17.22 -6.39 12.45
N LYS A 251 18.14 -5.73 11.73
CA LYS A 251 19.24 -4.96 12.32
C LYS A 251 18.84 -3.57 12.79
N TYR A 252 17.99 -2.87 12.03
CA TYR A 252 17.73 -1.44 12.23
C TYR A 252 16.26 -1.11 12.54
N GLY A 253 15.34 -2.02 12.26
CA GLY A 253 13.91 -1.84 12.49
C GLY A 253 13.43 -2.32 13.86
N ARG A 254 14.25 -3.05 14.62
CA ARG A 254 13.91 -3.52 15.97
C ARG A 254 14.39 -2.56 17.05
N VAL A 255 13.59 -2.44 18.09
CA VAL A 255 13.90 -1.70 19.31
C VAL A 255 13.57 -2.57 20.52
N LYS A 256 14.41 -2.47 21.55
CA LYS A 256 14.16 -3.15 22.82
C LYS A 256 13.36 -2.25 23.76
N HIS A 257 12.07 -2.56 23.93
CA HIS A 257 11.21 -1.91 24.90
C HIS A 257 11.54 -2.37 26.33
N PRO A 258 11.56 -1.45 27.32
CA PRO A 258 11.87 -1.81 28.70
C PRO A 258 10.88 -2.82 29.31
N GLU A 259 9.61 -2.78 28.88
CA GLU A 259 8.55 -3.65 29.41
C GLU A 259 8.19 -4.83 28.49
N PHE A 260 8.24 -4.64 27.17
CA PHE A 260 7.66 -5.58 26.19
C PHE A 260 8.73 -6.34 25.39
N GLY A 261 10.02 -6.09 25.63
CA GLY A 261 11.10 -6.74 24.90
C GLY A 261 11.27 -6.23 23.48
N GLU A 262 11.68 -7.09 22.55
CA GLU A 262 11.97 -6.72 21.16
C GLU A 262 10.67 -6.41 20.38
N MET A 263 10.60 -5.24 19.75
CA MET A 263 9.45 -4.78 18.96
C MET A 263 9.90 -3.92 17.76
N TYR A 264 9.01 -3.66 16.78
CA TYR A 264 9.34 -2.88 15.57
C TYR A 264 9.08 -1.36 15.68
N ALA A 265 8.48 -0.90 16.77
CA ALA A 265 8.27 0.51 17.07
C ALA A 265 8.14 0.67 18.58
N LYS A 266 8.78 1.66 19.21
CA LYS A 266 8.81 1.75 20.68
C LYS A 266 7.42 2.02 21.29
N GLU A 267 6.63 2.88 20.65
CA GLU A 267 5.33 3.37 21.14
C GLU A 267 4.40 3.64 19.95
N ASN A 268 3.09 3.64 20.19
CA ASN A 268 2.07 4.08 19.23
C ASN A 268 1.28 5.27 19.82
N PRO A 269 1.67 6.53 19.52
CA PRO A 269 0.96 7.70 20.04
C PRO A 269 -0.41 7.93 19.39
N TYR A 270 -0.80 7.08 18.42
CA TYR A 270 -2.05 7.18 17.68
C TYR A 270 -3.05 6.08 18.06
N TYR A 271 -2.78 5.27 19.08
CA TYR A 271 -3.84 4.45 19.68
C TYR A 271 -4.77 5.34 20.49
N MET A 272 -6.06 5.27 20.18
CA MET A 272 -7.08 6.15 20.76
C MET A 272 -8.15 5.30 21.44
N HIS A 273 -8.66 5.81 22.56
CA HIS A 273 -9.70 5.17 23.35
C HIS A 273 -10.89 6.12 23.57
N GLY A 274 -12.09 5.58 23.47
CA GLY A 274 -13.36 6.26 23.72
C GLY A 274 -14.53 5.27 23.77
N SER A 275 -15.75 5.80 23.90
CA SER A 275 -16.96 5.00 24.08
C SER A 275 -17.51 4.34 22.81
N VAL A 276 -17.00 4.69 21.62
CA VAL A 276 -17.52 4.25 20.32
C VAL A 276 -16.60 3.23 19.66
N ILE A 277 -15.35 3.61 19.45
CA ILE A 277 -14.37 2.81 18.72
C ILE A 277 -12.98 3.05 19.33
N ASN A 278 -12.26 1.96 19.57
CA ASN A 278 -10.93 1.97 20.19
C ASN A 278 -9.93 1.37 19.21
N GLY A 279 -9.02 2.19 18.70
CA GLY A 279 -8.17 1.77 17.60
C GLY A 279 -7.08 2.78 17.27
N THR A 280 -6.26 2.40 16.29
CA THR A 280 -5.20 3.27 15.79
C THR A 280 -5.78 4.24 14.75
N GLY A 281 -5.46 5.53 14.90
CA GLY A 281 -5.65 6.55 13.87
C GLY A 281 -4.31 6.98 13.28
N GLY A 282 -4.16 8.27 13.00
CA GLY A 282 -2.90 8.83 12.50
C GLY A 282 -2.92 10.35 12.45
N PRO A 283 -1.79 10.97 12.06
CA PRO A 283 -1.71 12.42 11.93
C PRO A 283 -2.57 12.96 10.78
N HIS A 284 -2.90 12.13 9.78
CA HIS A 284 -3.69 12.49 8.60
C HIS A 284 -4.98 13.25 8.93
N ILE A 285 -5.77 12.69 9.86
CA ILE A 285 -7.01 13.32 10.36
C ILE A 285 -6.78 13.96 11.74
N GLY A 286 -5.90 13.35 12.55
CA GLY A 286 -5.51 13.87 13.86
C GLY A 286 -6.15 13.16 15.05
N PRO A 287 -5.87 13.64 16.27
CA PRO A 287 -6.29 12.99 17.51
C PRO A 287 -7.80 12.83 17.66
N GLY A 288 -8.22 11.71 18.25
CA GLY A 288 -9.62 11.39 18.50
C GLY A 288 -10.34 10.74 17.32
N MET A 289 -9.69 10.57 16.16
CA MET A 289 -10.25 9.97 14.95
C MET A 289 -9.57 8.63 14.64
N ALA A 290 -10.15 7.53 15.14
CA ALA A 290 -9.63 6.18 14.93
C ALA A 290 -10.05 5.62 13.57
N TRP A 291 -9.22 4.76 12.97
CA TRP A 291 -9.52 4.16 11.68
C TRP A 291 -10.17 2.79 11.84
N PRO A 292 -11.38 2.56 11.27
CA PRO A 292 -12.02 1.23 11.25
C PRO A 292 -11.11 0.15 10.67
N MET A 293 -10.28 0.48 9.68
CA MET A 293 -9.30 -0.45 9.11
C MET A 293 -8.32 -1.00 10.14
N SER A 294 -7.93 -0.23 11.15
CA SER A 294 -7.02 -0.73 12.19
C SER A 294 -7.65 -1.86 13.00
N LEU A 295 -8.94 -1.77 13.31
CA LEU A 295 -9.68 -2.85 13.99
C LEU A 295 -9.88 -4.05 13.07
N ILE A 296 -10.13 -3.82 11.78
CA ILE A 296 -10.27 -4.93 10.81
C ILE A 296 -8.96 -5.72 10.73
N VAL A 297 -7.82 -5.04 10.60
CA VAL A 297 -6.51 -5.71 10.60
C VAL A 297 -6.27 -6.41 11.93
N TYR A 298 -6.63 -5.79 13.06
CA TYR A 298 -6.53 -6.42 14.38
C TYR A 298 -7.30 -7.75 14.40
N ILE A 299 -8.59 -7.75 14.03
CA ILE A 299 -9.42 -8.95 13.95
C ILE A 299 -8.76 -10.04 13.09
N MET A 300 -8.22 -9.67 11.92
CA MET A 300 -7.57 -10.60 11.00
C MET A 300 -6.27 -11.18 11.57
N THR A 301 -5.65 -10.52 12.55
CA THR A 301 -4.40 -10.96 13.21
C THR A 301 -4.61 -11.55 14.61
N SER A 302 -5.85 -11.64 15.08
CA SER A 302 -6.19 -12.21 16.39
C SER A 302 -6.62 -13.68 16.27
N ASP A 303 -6.34 -14.46 17.32
CA ASP A 303 -6.84 -15.81 17.56
C ASP A 303 -7.79 -15.91 18.78
N ASP A 304 -8.10 -14.79 19.44
CA ASP A 304 -9.03 -14.69 20.57
C ASP A 304 -10.44 -14.31 20.09
N ASP A 305 -11.38 -15.26 20.16
CA ASP A 305 -12.78 -15.04 19.74
C ASP A 305 -13.48 -13.91 20.48
N LYS A 306 -13.15 -13.71 21.76
CA LYS A 306 -13.76 -12.65 22.56
C LYS A 306 -13.29 -11.29 22.06
N GLU A 307 -11.98 -11.16 21.83
CA GLU A 307 -11.38 -9.96 21.25
C GLU A 307 -11.99 -9.66 19.87
N ILE A 308 -12.08 -10.68 19.01
CA ILE A 308 -12.70 -10.58 17.68
C ILE A 308 -14.14 -10.11 17.77
N ALA A 309 -14.95 -10.72 18.64
CA ALA A 309 -16.35 -10.35 18.82
C ALA A 309 -16.52 -8.92 19.33
N ASP A 310 -15.67 -8.48 20.26
CA ASP A 310 -15.70 -7.13 20.82
C ASP A 310 -15.29 -6.08 19.78
N LEU A 311 -14.27 -6.35 18.96
CA LEU A 311 -13.86 -5.48 17.86
C LEU A 311 -14.92 -5.40 16.75
N LEU A 312 -15.56 -6.52 16.41
CA LEU A 312 -16.67 -6.55 15.45
C LEU A 312 -17.85 -5.70 15.92
N ARG A 313 -18.21 -5.77 17.21
CA ARG A 313 -19.29 -4.92 17.77
C ARG A 313 -18.96 -3.44 17.65
N GLN A 314 -17.70 -3.06 17.92
CA GLN A 314 -17.26 -1.68 17.75
C GLN A 314 -17.42 -1.22 16.30
N LEU A 315 -16.91 -1.99 15.32
CA LEU A 315 -17.03 -1.68 13.89
C LEU A 315 -18.49 -1.50 13.45
N LEU A 316 -19.39 -2.40 13.85
CA LEU A 316 -20.81 -2.33 13.48
C LEU A 316 -21.53 -1.15 14.13
N SER A 317 -21.09 -0.73 15.32
CA SER A 317 -21.67 0.40 16.05
C SER A 317 -21.17 1.77 15.55
N SER A 318 -20.06 1.81 14.80
CA SER A 318 -19.37 3.04 14.39
C SER A 318 -19.70 3.50 12.96
N THR A 319 -20.73 2.95 12.31
CA THR A 319 -21.01 3.21 10.87
C THR A 319 -22.03 4.34 10.63
N ASP A 320 -22.44 5.08 11.67
CA ASP A 320 -23.53 6.08 11.62
C ASP A 320 -24.81 5.59 10.91
N LYS A 321 -25.14 4.30 11.08
CA LYS A 321 -26.28 3.60 10.41
C LYS A 321 -26.22 3.56 8.88
N LEU A 322 -25.11 3.94 8.26
CA LEU A 322 -24.92 3.89 6.81
C LEU A 322 -24.59 2.48 6.29
N GLY A 323 -24.13 1.58 7.17
CA GLY A 323 -23.76 0.21 6.80
C GLY A 323 -22.48 0.11 5.98
N LEU A 324 -21.66 1.17 5.96
CA LEU A 324 -20.37 1.24 5.27
C LEU A 324 -19.25 1.55 6.28
N MET A 325 -18.03 1.17 5.93
CA MET A 325 -16.82 1.57 6.65
C MET A 325 -16.36 2.95 6.18
N HIS A 326 -16.12 3.83 7.15
CA HIS A 326 -15.53 5.15 6.98
C HIS A 326 -14.00 5.08 7.01
N GLU A 327 -13.32 6.15 6.59
CA GLU A 327 -11.87 6.27 6.78
C GLU A 327 -11.51 6.42 8.25
N SER A 328 -12.16 7.36 8.92
CA SER A 328 -11.99 7.59 10.35
C SER A 328 -13.32 7.88 11.04
N VAL A 329 -13.39 7.55 12.32
CA VAL A 329 -14.56 7.80 13.18
C VAL A 329 -14.08 8.37 14.52
N ASN A 330 -14.80 9.37 15.03
CA ASN A 330 -14.48 9.93 16.34
C ASN A 330 -14.74 8.91 17.45
N VAL A 331 -13.76 8.73 18.34
CA VAL A 331 -13.81 7.69 19.38
C VAL A 331 -14.93 7.90 20.42
N TYR A 332 -15.55 9.08 20.49
CA TYR A 332 -16.66 9.40 21.40
C TYR A 332 -18.00 9.67 20.69
N ASN A 333 -18.02 9.91 19.38
CA ASN A 333 -19.24 10.25 18.65
C ASN A 333 -19.28 9.59 17.26
N PRO A 334 -20.14 8.57 17.04
CA PRO A 334 -20.16 7.83 15.77
C PRO A 334 -20.69 8.66 14.59
N LYS A 335 -21.23 9.86 14.82
CA LYS A 335 -21.73 10.78 13.79
C LYS A 335 -20.63 11.68 13.20
N ILE A 336 -19.42 11.65 13.76
CA ILE A 336 -18.28 12.42 13.28
C ILE A 336 -17.33 11.43 12.62
N TRP A 337 -17.31 11.43 11.29
CA TRP A 337 -16.52 10.52 10.48
C TRP A 337 -16.02 11.21 9.20
N THR A 338 -15.02 10.61 8.56
CA THR A 338 -14.48 11.07 7.26
C THR A 338 -14.70 10.01 6.18
N ARG A 339 -14.84 10.46 4.93
CA ARG A 339 -15.11 9.66 3.72
C ARG A 339 -16.36 8.79 3.83
N GLY A 340 -17.44 9.25 3.20
CA GLY A 340 -18.71 8.51 3.14
C GLY A 340 -18.63 7.30 2.21
N TRP A 341 -17.64 7.27 1.31
CA TRP A 341 -17.40 6.19 0.38
C TRP A 341 -15.90 5.89 0.26
N PHE A 342 -15.41 4.98 1.10
CA PHE A 342 -14.04 4.49 1.02
C PHE A 342 -14.01 3.02 0.59
N SER A 343 -13.71 2.76 -0.69
CA SER A 343 -13.90 1.41 -1.24
C SER A 343 -12.90 0.40 -0.70
N TRP A 344 -11.68 0.83 -0.31
CA TRP A 344 -10.70 -0.06 0.29
C TRP A 344 -11.17 -0.57 1.65
N ALA A 345 -11.56 0.32 2.58
CA ALA A 345 -12.05 -0.08 3.90
C ALA A 345 -13.25 -1.03 3.83
N ASN A 346 -14.19 -0.75 2.92
CA ASN A 346 -15.35 -1.63 2.67
C ASN A 346 -14.94 -3.01 2.14
N GLY A 347 -14.00 -3.07 1.20
CA GLY A 347 -13.48 -4.34 0.67
C GLY A 347 -12.76 -5.16 1.75
N LEU A 348 -11.91 -4.50 2.55
CA LEU A 348 -11.15 -5.12 3.64
C LEU A 348 -12.09 -5.71 4.71
N PHE A 349 -13.18 -5.00 5.05
CA PHE A 349 -14.22 -5.54 5.94
C PHE A 349 -14.88 -6.80 5.37
N GLY A 350 -15.23 -6.79 4.09
CA GLY A 350 -15.78 -7.98 3.41
C GLY A 350 -14.80 -9.16 3.40
N GLN A 351 -13.52 -8.89 3.15
CA GLN A 351 -12.46 -9.91 3.20
C GLN A 351 -12.33 -10.53 4.59
N MET A 352 -12.32 -9.70 5.64
CA MET A 352 -12.31 -10.18 7.02
C MET A 352 -13.51 -11.09 7.30
N LEU A 353 -14.72 -10.74 6.88
CA LEU A 353 -15.90 -11.60 7.09
C LEU A 353 -15.78 -12.96 6.41
N LEU A 354 -15.18 -13.02 5.20
CA LEU A 354 -14.93 -14.28 4.51
C LEU A 354 -13.89 -15.13 5.25
N ASP A 355 -12.81 -14.51 5.72
CA ASP A 355 -11.77 -15.18 6.54
C ASP A 355 -12.35 -15.76 7.84
N LEU A 356 -13.15 -14.96 8.56
CA LEU A 356 -13.86 -15.41 9.75
C LEU A 356 -14.74 -16.62 9.46
N ARG A 357 -15.53 -16.57 8.37
CA ARG A 357 -16.42 -17.68 7.96
C ARG A 357 -15.64 -18.96 7.67
N GLU A 358 -14.53 -18.87 6.92
CA GLU A 358 -13.69 -20.02 6.61
C GLU A 358 -13.08 -20.61 7.88
N SER A 359 -12.58 -19.77 8.79
CA SER A 359 -11.96 -20.20 10.06
C SER A 359 -12.90 -20.90 11.04
N ILE A 360 -14.22 -20.66 10.93
CA ILE A 360 -15.24 -21.37 11.73
C ILE A 360 -15.51 -22.77 11.18
N SER A 361 -15.30 -22.96 9.87
CA SER A 361 -15.64 -24.21 9.17
C SER A 361 -14.55 -25.28 9.24
N THR A 362 -13.32 -24.90 9.58
CA THR A 362 -12.17 -25.79 9.73
C THR A 362 -11.74 -25.77 11.20
N GLU A 363 -11.75 -26.92 11.90
CA GLU A 363 -11.23 -27.03 13.28
C GLU A 363 -9.74 -26.62 13.42
N GLU A 364 -9.05 -26.40 12.30
CA GLU A 364 -7.77 -25.68 12.23
C GLU A 364 -8.01 -24.16 12.23
N ARG A 365 -8.05 -23.55 13.43
CA ARG A 365 -7.97 -22.09 13.56
C ARG A 365 -6.66 -21.56 12.99
N ARG A 366 -6.81 -20.56 12.11
CA ARG A 366 -5.88 -19.51 11.65
C ARG A 366 -4.38 -19.78 11.91
N ARG A 367 -3.69 -20.35 10.93
CA ARG A 367 -2.27 -20.02 10.68
C ARG A 367 -2.21 -19.04 9.52
N TRP A 368 -2.24 -17.74 9.80
CA TRP A 368 -1.92 -16.77 8.75
C TRP A 368 -0.46 -16.91 8.30
N HIS A 369 -0.25 -16.74 6.99
CA HIS A 369 1.00 -16.93 6.24
C HIS A 369 2.07 -15.85 6.45
N PHE A 370 2.15 -15.24 7.65
CA PHE A 370 3.32 -14.48 8.09
C PHE A 370 4.24 -15.38 8.93
N THR A 371 4.61 -16.55 8.41
CA THR A 371 5.83 -17.19 8.91
C THR A 371 6.98 -16.34 8.38
N ALA A 372 7.56 -15.51 9.26
CA ALA A 372 8.85 -14.87 9.05
C ALA A 372 9.99 -15.92 9.16
N ASN A 373 9.86 -17.01 8.40
CA ASN A 373 10.92 -17.99 8.21
C ASN A 373 11.61 -17.74 6.88
#